data_AF-A0A351H8K6-F1
#
_entry.id   AF-A0A351H8K6-F1
#
_cell.length_a   1.000
_cell.length_b   1.000
_cell.length_c   1.000
_cell.angle_alpha   90.00
_cell.angle_beta   90.00
_cell.angle_gamma   90.00
#
_symmetry.space_group_name_H-M   'P 1'
#
loop_
_entity.id
_entity.type
_entity.pdbx_description
1 polymer ?
#
loop_
_entity_poly.entity_id
_entity_poly.type
_entity_poly.pdbx_seq_one_letter_code
_entity_poly.pdbx_strand_id
1 'polypeptide(L)'
;FYKVGQRSSMAIAIASVGSLISESEIRLAFGSVSPIVVVPKEACEYYSSERSSFDESKFVELAMKRVSPIDDVRASHWYRTTVIRNLVFRTLKVWRKRGYNAV
;
A
#
# COMPACT_ATOMS: atom_id res chain seq x y z
N PHE A 1 9.76 -1.36 -3.27
CA PHE A 1 9.61 -0.81 -1.90
C PHE A 1 9.53 0.70 -1.96
N TYR A 2 8.61 1.31 -1.23
CA TYR A 2 8.49 2.77 -1.07
C TYR A 2 8.51 3.15 0.41
N LYS A 3 9.23 4.21 0.74
CA LYS A 3 9.30 4.81 2.07
C LYS A 3 9.14 6.32 1.95
N VAL A 4 8.29 6.88 2.82
CA VAL A 4 8.15 8.33 2.99
C VAL A 4 8.52 8.68 4.43
N GLY A 5 9.36 9.69 4.58
CA GLY A 5 9.73 10.30 5.87
C GLY A 5 9.81 11.82 5.71
N GLN A 6 10.09 12.55 6.80
CA GLN A 6 10.21 14.01 6.75
C GLN A 6 11.39 14.51 5.89
N ARG A 7 12.40 13.65 5.68
CA ARG A 7 13.53 13.86 4.78
C ARG A 7 13.84 12.59 4.00
N SER A 8 14.58 12.72 2.90
CA SER A 8 14.88 11.62 1.97
C SER A 8 15.79 10.52 2.56
N SER A 9 16.70 10.89 3.47
CA SER A 9 17.66 9.97 4.09
C SER A 9 17.67 10.08 5.61
N MET A 10 18.12 9.02 6.30
CA MET A 10 18.27 8.98 7.77
C MET A 10 17.02 9.43 8.57
N ALA A 11 15.81 9.15 8.09
CA ALA A 11 14.56 9.46 8.80
C ALA A 11 13.74 8.20 9.11
N ILE A 12 13.01 8.22 10.23
CA ILE A 12 12.01 7.20 10.53
C ILE A 12 10.81 7.40 9.58
N ALA A 13 10.26 6.30 9.06
CA ALA A 13 9.19 6.37 8.09
C ALA A 13 7.89 6.90 8.71
N ILE A 14 7.23 7.81 7.99
CA ILE A 14 5.84 8.21 8.18
C ILE A 14 4.91 7.10 7.65
N ALA A 15 5.22 6.57 6.48
CA ALA A 15 4.54 5.45 5.87
C ALA A 15 5.48 4.70 4.92
N SER A 16 5.29 3.40 4.76
CA SER A 16 6.02 2.60 3.78
C SER A 16 5.19 1.46 3.22
N VAL A 17 5.45 1.10 1.97
CA VAL A 17 4.86 -0.06 1.27
C VAL A 17 5.97 -0.97 0.75
N GLY A 18 6.00 -2.20 1.26
CA GLY A 18 6.64 -3.33 0.59
C GLY A 18 5.66 -3.97 -0.37
N SER A 19 6.14 -4.36 -1.56
CA SER A 19 5.32 -5.05 -2.55
C SER A 19 6.12 -6.08 -3.33
N LEU A 20 5.49 -7.21 -3.61
CA LEU A 20 5.94 -8.25 -4.53
C LEU A 20 4.75 -8.59 -5.42
N ILE A 21 4.91 -8.49 -6.73
CA ILE A 21 3.84 -8.71 -7.71
C ILE A 21 4.32 -9.68 -8.77
N SER A 22 3.48 -10.65 -9.10
CA SER A 22 3.54 -11.51 -10.28
C SER A 22 2.28 -11.28 -11.13
N GLU A 23 2.12 -12.04 -12.22
CA GLU A 23 0.93 -11.94 -13.08
C GLU A 23 -0.37 -12.32 -12.36
N SER A 24 -0.30 -13.18 -11.34
CA SER A 24 -1.48 -13.74 -10.68
C SER A 24 -1.56 -13.46 -9.19
N GLU A 25 -0.53 -12.86 -8.60
CA GLU A 25 -0.45 -12.66 -7.16
C GLU A 25 0.18 -11.30 -6.85
N ILE A 26 -0.35 -10.66 -5.80
CA ILE A 26 0.23 -9.48 -5.18
C ILE A 26 0.39 -9.74 -3.69
N ARG A 27 1.54 -9.38 -3.15
CA ARG A 27 1.77 -9.31 -1.70
C ARG A 27 2.15 -7.90 -1.33
N LEU A 28 1.49 -7.37 -0.31
CA LEU A 28 1.76 -6.05 0.26
C LEU A 28 2.08 -6.14 1.75
N ALA A 29 2.90 -5.20 2.22
CA ALA A 29 3.14 -4.98 3.63
C ALA A 29 3.28 -3.48 3.91
N PHE A 30 2.57 -2.96 4.91
CA PHE A 30 2.59 -1.55 5.29
C PHE A 30 3.27 -1.34 6.64
N GLY A 31 4.13 -0.32 6.69
CA GLY A 31 4.85 0.09 7.89
C GLY A 31 4.47 1.50 8.34
N SER A 32 4.63 1.77 9.63
CA SER A 32 4.39 3.08 10.28
C SER A 32 2.96 3.63 10.20
N VAL A 33 1.97 2.78 9.86
CA VAL A 33 0.57 3.17 9.70
C VAL A 33 -0.41 2.32 10.52
N SER A 34 0.12 1.56 11.47
CA SER A 34 -0.60 0.75 12.46
C SER A 34 0.42 0.33 13.55
N PRO A 35 -0.01 -0.11 14.75
CA PRO A 35 0.91 -0.58 15.80
C PRO A 35 1.79 -1.76 15.37
N ILE A 36 1.34 -2.56 14.40
CA ILE A 36 2.08 -3.68 13.80
C ILE A 36 2.12 -3.54 12.28
N VAL A 37 3.01 -4.29 11.62
CA VAL A 37 3.03 -4.37 10.15
C VAL A 37 1.69 -4.87 9.64
N VAL A 38 1.08 -4.13 8.71
CA VAL A 38 -0.21 -4.50 8.10
C VAL A 38 0.06 -5.29 6.83
N VAL A 39 -0.47 -6.50 6.77
CA VAL A 39 -0.53 -7.31 5.54
C VAL A 39 -2.00 -7.36 5.10
N PRO A 40 -2.40 -6.62 4.05
CA PRO A 40 -3.80 -6.53 3.62
C PRO A 40 -4.20 -7.77 2.82
N LYS A 41 -4.45 -8.89 3.52
CA LYS A 41 -4.78 -10.19 2.90
C LYS A 41 -5.98 -10.11 1.96
N GLU A 42 -7.06 -9.46 2.39
CA GLU A 42 -8.28 -9.31 1.59
C GLU A 42 -8.03 -8.63 0.23
N ALA A 43 -7.18 -7.60 0.20
CA ALA A 43 -6.81 -6.94 -1.06
C ALA A 43 -5.99 -7.88 -1.95
N CYS A 44 -5.05 -8.62 -1.36
CA CYS A 44 -4.19 -9.56 -2.07
C CYS A 44 -4.99 -10.73 -2.67
N GLU A 45 -5.95 -11.26 -1.90
CA GLU A 45 -6.89 -12.28 -2.35
C GLU A 45 -7.79 -11.75 -3.47
N TYR A 46 -8.33 -10.53 -3.33
CA TYR A 46 -9.14 -9.88 -4.36
C TYR A 46 -8.40 -9.74 -5.70
N TYR A 47 -7.14 -9.34 -5.67
CA TYR A 47 -6.31 -9.29 -6.88
C TYR A 47 -6.07 -10.67 -7.50
N SER A 48 -5.94 -11.70 -6.67
CA SER A 48 -5.66 -13.06 -7.15
C SER A 48 -6.90 -13.77 -7.69
N SER A 49 -8.10 -13.41 -7.21
CA SER A 49 -9.37 -13.99 -7.63
C SER A 49 -9.99 -13.32 -8.85
N GLU A 50 -9.79 -12.01 -9.02
CA GLU A 50 -10.52 -11.20 -9.98
C GLU A 50 -9.62 -10.80 -11.15
N ARG A 51 -9.57 -11.67 -12.16
CA ARG A 51 -8.70 -11.51 -13.32
C ARG A 51 -9.22 -10.44 -14.29
N SER A 52 -10.41 -10.62 -14.85
CA SER A 52 -10.95 -9.74 -15.90
C SER A 52 -11.72 -8.49 -15.42
N SER A 53 -11.97 -8.34 -14.11
CA SER A 53 -12.77 -7.25 -13.53
C SER A 53 -12.10 -6.56 -12.33
N PHE A 54 -10.78 -6.39 -12.41
CA PHE A 54 -10.04 -5.72 -11.34
C PHE A 54 -10.43 -4.24 -11.20
N ASP A 55 -11.04 -3.88 -10.07
CA ASP A 55 -11.32 -2.50 -9.67
C ASP A 55 -10.24 -2.01 -8.70
N GLU A 56 -9.45 -1.07 -9.19
CA GLU A 56 -8.36 -0.43 -8.45
C GLU A 56 -8.86 0.29 -7.18
N SER A 57 -10.05 0.90 -7.22
CA SER A 57 -10.61 1.61 -6.07
C SER A 57 -11.01 0.65 -4.97
N LYS A 58 -11.68 -0.45 -5.33
CA LYS A 58 -12.04 -1.53 -4.40
C LYS A 58 -10.81 -2.20 -3.80
N PHE A 59 -9.78 -2.46 -4.60
CA PHE A 59 -8.52 -3.00 -4.08
C PHE A 59 -7.90 -2.08 -3.02
N VAL A 60 -7.85 -0.77 -3.31
CA VAL A 60 -7.31 0.22 -2.35
C VAL A 60 -8.17 0.30 -1.11
N GLU A 61 -9.50 0.26 -1.22
CA GLU A 61 -10.39 0.21 -0.07
C GLU A 61 -10.10 -1.00 0.83
N LEU A 62 -10.03 -2.20 0.26
CA LEU A 62 -9.67 -3.43 0.97
C LEU A 62 -8.29 -3.32 1.63
N ALA A 63 -7.33 -2.73 0.93
CA ALA A 63 -5.98 -2.56 1.45
C ALA A 63 -5.95 -1.65 2.69
N MET A 64 -6.80 -0.64 2.73
CA MET A 64 -6.82 0.37 3.78
C MET A 64 -7.58 -0.06 5.05
N LYS A 65 -8.37 -1.14 5.04
CA LYS A 65 -9.22 -1.58 6.18
C LYS A 65 -8.51 -1.69 7.53
N ARG A 66 -7.22 -2.08 7.53
CA ARG A 66 -6.43 -2.33 8.74
C ARG A 66 -5.41 -1.23 9.04
N VAL A 67 -5.47 -0.12 8.30
CA VAL A 67 -4.65 1.07 8.53
C VAL A 67 -5.27 1.88 9.66
N SER A 68 -4.52 2.07 10.74
CA SER A 68 -4.95 2.81 11.94
C SER A 68 -3.76 3.59 12.49
N PRO A 69 -3.37 4.70 11.84
CA PRO A 69 -2.23 5.48 12.28
C PRO A 69 -2.55 6.32 13.51
N ILE A 70 -1.51 6.78 14.19
CA ILE A 70 -1.58 7.77 15.25
C ILE A 70 -1.11 9.14 14.75
N ASP A 71 -1.45 10.18 15.48
CA ASP A 71 -0.79 11.49 15.38
C ASP A 71 0.50 11.49 16.20
N ASP A 72 1.57 12.06 15.65
CA ASP A 72 2.77 12.38 16.41
C ASP A 72 3.55 13.54 15.74
N VAL A 73 4.72 13.88 16.31
CA VAL A 73 5.61 14.94 15.82
C VAL A 73 6.13 14.74 14.40
N ARG A 74 6.02 13.52 13.85
CA ARG A 74 6.51 13.20 12.50
C ARG A 74 5.44 13.44 11.44
N ALA A 75 4.18 13.15 11.77
CA ALA A 75 3.02 13.35 10.89
C ALA A 75 1.70 13.11 11.62
N SER A 76 0.65 13.78 11.16
CA SER A 76 -0.72 13.52 11.59
C SER A 76 -1.26 12.19 11.08
N HIS A 77 -2.28 11.68 11.75
CA HIS A 77 -3.10 10.54 11.33
C HIS A 77 -3.59 10.74 9.90
N TRP A 78 -4.18 11.91 9.60
CA TRP A 78 -4.70 12.23 8.26
C TRP A 78 -3.61 12.14 7.19
N TYR A 79 -2.43 12.70 7.46
CA TYR A 79 -1.33 12.68 6.50
C TYR A 79 -0.81 11.26 6.28
N ARG A 80 -0.62 10.47 7.34
CA ARG A 80 -0.22 9.06 7.25
C ARG A 80 -1.19 8.24 6.41
N THR A 81 -2.50 8.37 6.68
CA THR A 81 -3.57 7.69 5.93
C THR A 81 -3.57 8.09 4.45
N THR A 82 -3.39 9.38 4.18
CA THR A 82 -3.35 9.90 2.79
C THR A 82 -2.12 9.39 2.04
N VAL A 83 -0.95 9.43 2.67
CA VAL A 83 0.31 8.98 2.05
C VAL A 83 0.27 7.49 1.75
N ILE A 84 -0.14 6.63 2.69
CA ILE A 84 -0.15 5.19 2.44
C ILE A 84 -1.13 4.81 1.33
N ARG A 85 -2.33 5.42 1.31
CA ARG A 85 -3.28 5.25 0.19
C ARG A 85 -2.64 5.59 -1.15
N ASN A 86 -1.97 6.74 -1.24
CA ASN A 86 -1.27 7.16 -2.46
C ASN A 86 -0.10 6.24 -2.85
N LEU A 87 0.61 5.67 -1.86
CA LEU A 87 1.68 4.69 -2.12
C LEU A 87 1.13 3.37 -2.68
N VAL A 88 -0.07 2.94 -2.27
CA VAL A 88 -0.74 1.77 -2.84
C VAL A 88 -1.08 2.02 -4.31
N PHE A 89 -1.73 3.15 -4.63
CA PHE A 89 -1.99 3.56 -6.02
C PHE A 89 -0.71 3.63 -6.86
N ARG A 90 0.35 4.27 -6.32
CA ARG A 90 1.64 4.37 -7.00
C ARG A 90 2.27 3.00 -7.25
N THR A 91 2.11 2.06 -6.32
CA THR A 91 2.59 0.69 -6.46
C THR A 91 1.93 0.04 -7.67
N LEU A 92 0.60 0.02 -7.74
CA LEU A 92 -0.15 -0.56 -8.87
C LEU A 92 0.25 0.08 -10.21
N LYS A 93 0.32 1.40 -10.26
CA LYS A 93 0.72 2.14 -11.47
C LYS A 93 2.11 1.75 -11.98
N VAL A 94 3.08 1.56 -11.10
CA VAL A 94 4.45 1.18 -11.51
C VAL A 94 4.52 -0.27 -11.98
N TRP A 95 3.78 -1.17 -11.35
CA TRP A 95 3.76 -2.57 -11.76
C TRP A 95 3.03 -2.79 -13.09
N ARG A 96 1.92 -2.07 -13.34
CA ARG A 96 1.26 -2.05 -14.66
C ARG A 96 2.20 -1.59 -15.78
N LYS A 97 2.99 -0.53 -15.53
CA LYS A 97 4.01 -0.08 -16.48
C LYS A 97 5.10 -1.11 -16.77
N ARG A 98 5.29 -2.09 -15.89
CA ARG A 98 6.26 -3.20 -16.06
C ARG A 98 5.65 -4.43 -16.74
N GLY A 99 4.38 -4.37 -17.17
CA GLY A 99 3.70 -5.47 -17.86
C GLY A 99 2.85 -6.36 -16.95
N TYR A 100 2.81 -6.10 -15.64
CA TYR A 100 1.94 -6.83 -14.72
C TYR A 100 0.56 -6.18 -14.72
N ASN A 101 -0.29 -6.64 -15.63
CA ASN A 101 -1.70 -6.31 -15.63
C ASN A 101 -2.46 -7.36 -14.81
N ALA A 102 -3.45 -6.94 -14.03
CA ALA A 102 -4.52 -7.86 -13.66
C ALA A 102 -5.21 -8.23 -14.98
N VAL A 103 -4.92 -9.43 -15.49
CA VAL A 103 -5.42 -9.93 -16.78
C VAL A 103 -6.86 -10.33 -16.62
#